data_AF-A0AAQ3LBU2-F1
#
_entry.id   AF-A0AAQ3LBU2-F1
#
_cell.length_a   1.000
_cell.length_b   1.000
_cell.length_c   1.000
_cell.angle_alpha   90.00
_cell.angle_beta   90.00
_cell.angle_gamma   90.00
#
_symmetry.space_group_name_H-M   'P 1'
#
loop_
_entity.id
_entity.type
_entity.pdbx_description
1 polymer ?
#
loop_
_entity_poly.entity_id
_entity_poly.type
_entity_poly.pdbx_seq_one_letter_code
_entity_poly.pdbx_strand_id
1 'polypeptide(L)'
;MKTIINFFAVALIALVFAGCEKDDPTHTVRFFLENPSAGRTGVWAKPLTLEGSGLTYYVKPDPLITEANITNIQLVKVQSGHMAFLFHLDEFGTRALYRASVADNGRMLILVVNGNAIGARQLDGSISDGRLYTFTELSDEEMEKLYEELVDNTAAVQELKRHHGY
;
A
#
# COMPACT_ATOMS: atom_id res chain seq x y z
N MET A 1 -5.24 -42.33 45.95
CA MET A 1 -5.29 -42.30 44.47
C MET A 1 -6.50 -41.47 43.96
N LYS A 2 -6.64 -40.21 44.39
CA LYS A 2 -7.72 -39.30 43.91
C LYS A 2 -7.22 -37.87 43.60
N THR A 3 -5.97 -37.56 43.92
CA THR A 3 -5.39 -36.21 43.80
C THR A 3 -4.57 -35.98 42.53
N ILE A 4 -4.19 -37.04 41.79
CA ILE A 4 -3.36 -36.92 40.57
C ILE A 4 -4.22 -36.68 39.32
N ILE A 5 -5.48 -37.11 39.31
CA ILE A 5 -6.38 -36.96 38.16
C ILE A 5 -6.90 -35.52 38.01
N ASN A 6 -6.87 -34.72 39.08
CA ASN A 6 -7.41 -33.35 39.06
C ASN A 6 -6.46 -32.28 38.50
N PHE A 7 -5.17 -32.60 38.31
CA PHE A 7 -4.19 -31.62 37.81
C PHE A 7 -4.09 -31.62 36.27
N PHE A 8 -4.37 -32.76 35.64
CA PHE A 8 -4.32 -32.89 34.17
C PHE A 8 -5.51 -32.23 33.45
N ALA A 9 -6.66 -32.09 34.14
CA ALA A 9 -7.85 -31.48 33.56
C ALA A 9 -7.77 -29.95 33.47
N VAL A 10 -6.96 -29.29 34.31
CA VAL A 10 -6.83 -27.82 34.33
C VAL A 10 -5.84 -27.32 33.26
N ALA A 11 -4.81 -28.11 32.94
CA ALA A 11 -3.83 -27.76 31.91
C ALA A 11 -4.39 -27.85 30.47
N LEU A 12 -5.42 -28.68 30.23
CA LEU A 12 -6.01 -28.85 28.91
C LEU A 12 -7.00 -27.72 28.54
N ILE A 13 -7.58 -27.04 29.53
CA ILE A 13 -8.51 -25.90 29.30
C ILE A 13 -7.75 -24.59 29.05
N ALA A 14 -6.51 -24.46 29.53
CA ALA A 14 -5.68 -23.28 29.30
C ALA A 14 -5.11 -23.17 27.87
N LEU A 15 -5.11 -24.27 27.10
CA LEU A 15 -4.59 -24.28 25.72
C LEU A 15 -5.62 -23.82 24.66
N VAL A 16 -6.87 -23.59 25.03
CA VAL A 16 -7.96 -23.28 24.07
C VAL A 16 -8.08 -21.77 23.78
N PHE A 17 -7.35 -20.92 24.51
CA PHE A 17 -7.36 -19.46 24.32
C PHE A 17 -6.13 -18.91 23.58
N ALA A 18 -5.34 -19.75 22.90
CA ALA A 18 -4.47 -19.27 21.83
C ALA A 18 -5.31 -19.00 20.56
N GLY A 19 -6.30 -18.12 20.68
CA GLY A 19 -6.94 -17.55 19.51
C GLY A 19 -5.91 -16.67 18.82
N CYS A 20 -5.45 -17.05 17.63
CA CYS A 20 -4.82 -16.10 16.72
C CYS A 20 -5.83 -14.98 16.46
N GLU A 21 -5.68 -13.87 17.17
CA GLU A 21 -6.23 -12.60 16.72
C GLU A 21 -5.58 -12.34 15.35
N LYS A 22 -6.38 -12.53 14.29
CA LYS A 22 -5.96 -12.16 12.95
C LYS A 22 -6.08 -10.65 12.94
N ASP A 23 -4.94 -9.96 12.88
CA ASP A 23 -4.96 -8.53 12.65
C ASP A 23 -5.60 -8.27 11.30
N ASP A 24 -6.78 -7.66 11.32
CA ASP A 24 -7.43 -7.16 10.12
C ASP A 24 -6.61 -6.00 9.56
N PRO A 25 -6.51 -5.85 8.22
CA PRO A 25 -5.83 -4.71 7.63
C PRO A 25 -6.41 -3.39 8.14
N THR A 26 -5.54 -2.58 8.73
CA THR A 26 -5.88 -1.27 9.30
C THR A 26 -5.58 -0.12 8.33
N HIS A 27 -4.79 -0.37 7.28
CA HIS A 27 -4.32 0.65 6.35
C HIS A 27 -4.74 0.36 4.91
N THR A 28 -5.07 1.43 4.19
CA THR A 28 -5.27 1.40 2.73
C THR A 28 -4.12 2.09 2.03
N VAL A 29 -3.54 1.46 1.01
CA VAL A 29 -2.43 2.00 0.22
C VAL A 29 -2.80 1.94 -1.26
N ARG A 30 -2.92 3.09 -1.90
CA ARG A 30 -3.44 3.18 -3.26
C ARG A 30 -2.65 4.16 -4.11
N PHE A 31 -2.49 3.82 -5.37
CA PHE A 31 -1.91 4.73 -6.37
C PHE A 31 -2.98 5.19 -7.33
N PHE A 32 -3.15 6.50 -7.44
CA PHE A 32 -4.06 7.12 -8.40
C PHE A 32 -3.28 7.76 -9.53
N LEU A 33 -3.76 7.58 -10.75
CA LEU A 33 -3.14 8.14 -11.93
C LEU A 33 -3.76 9.50 -12.26
N GLU A 34 -2.92 10.50 -12.52
CA GLU A 34 -3.34 11.81 -13.00
C GLU A 34 -4.29 11.68 -14.21
N ASN A 35 -5.35 12.47 -14.20
CA ASN A 35 -6.30 12.55 -15.29
C ASN A 35 -5.97 13.77 -16.17
N PRO A 36 -5.40 13.57 -17.37
CA PRO A 36 -5.00 14.67 -18.25
C PRO A 36 -6.19 15.45 -18.83
N SER A 37 -7.39 14.89 -18.74
CA SER A 37 -8.62 15.49 -19.24
C SER A 37 -9.44 16.17 -18.13
N ALA A 38 -8.87 16.28 -16.92
CA ALA A 38 -9.51 17.02 -15.83
C ALA A 38 -9.88 18.44 -16.26
N GLY A 39 -11.08 18.89 -15.89
CA GLY A 39 -11.62 20.19 -16.28
C GLY A 39 -12.37 20.21 -17.62
N ARG A 40 -12.38 19.10 -18.38
CA ARG A 40 -13.24 18.97 -19.56
C ARG A 40 -14.67 18.60 -19.15
N THR A 41 -15.66 19.17 -19.82
CA THR A 41 -17.09 18.88 -19.59
C THR A 41 -17.35 17.37 -19.67
N GLY A 42 -18.02 16.83 -18.65
CA GLY A 42 -18.39 15.41 -18.56
C GLY A 42 -17.25 14.47 -18.15
N VAL A 43 -16.04 14.98 -17.89
CA VAL A 43 -14.92 14.19 -17.37
C VAL A 43 -14.87 14.32 -15.85
N TRP A 44 -15.13 13.22 -15.16
CA TRP A 44 -14.98 13.14 -13.71
C TRP A 44 -13.50 12.95 -13.34
N ALA A 45 -13.04 13.74 -12.38
CA ALA A 45 -11.72 13.60 -11.78
C ALA A 45 -11.83 13.86 -10.28
N LYS A 46 -11.04 13.13 -9.50
CA LYS A 46 -10.96 13.29 -8.05
C LYS A 46 -9.80 14.26 -7.73
N PRO A 47 -9.99 15.34 -6.98
CA PRO A 47 -8.89 16.15 -6.50
C PRO A 47 -8.17 15.43 -5.36
N LEU A 48 -6.84 15.41 -5.39
CA LEU A 48 -5.97 14.95 -4.30
C LEU A 48 -4.93 16.05 -4.04
N THR A 49 -4.86 16.51 -2.80
CA THR A 49 -3.93 17.56 -2.38
C THR A 49 -2.84 16.93 -1.53
N LEU A 50 -1.57 17.12 -1.90
CA LEU A 50 -0.43 16.65 -1.12
C LEU A 50 -0.32 17.44 0.19
N GLU A 51 -0.13 16.74 1.31
CA GLU A 51 -0.19 17.34 2.65
C GLU A 51 0.95 18.32 2.96
N GLY A 52 2.15 18.10 2.42
CA GLY A 52 3.31 18.95 2.67
C GLY A 52 3.34 20.19 1.79
N SER A 53 3.22 20.02 0.46
CA SER A 53 3.33 21.13 -0.50
C SER A 53 2.01 21.85 -0.79
N GLY A 54 0.87 21.23 -0.52
CA GLY A 54 -0.45 21.73 -0.94
C GLY A 54 -0.72 21.61 -2.44
N LEU A 55 0.16 20.95 -3.20
CA LEU A 55 -0.05 20.74 -4.63
C LEU A 55 -1.26 19.83 -4.85
N THR A 56 -2.17 20.25 -5.72
CA THR A 56 -3.38 19.50 -6.03
C THR A 56 -3.30 18.85 -7.41
N TYR A 57 -3.49 17.54 -7.43
CA TYR A 57 -3.58 16.73 -8.64
C TYR A 57 -5.01 16.27 -8.85
N TYR A 58 -5.47 16.36 -10.10
CA TYR A 58 -6.75 15.78 -10.49
C TYR A 58 -6.51 14.40 -11.07
N VAL A 59 -6.99 13.37 -10.39
CA VAL A 59 -6.72 11.97 -10.74
C VAL A 59 -7.95 11.25 -11.28
N LYS A 60 -7.71 10.12 -11.95
CA LYS A 60 -8.76 9.16 -12.32
C LYS A 60 -9.45 8.67 -11.02
N PRO A 61 -10.79 8.52 -10.98
CA PRO A 61 -11.50 8.16 -9.75
C PRO A 61 -11.10 6.79 -9.18
N ASP A 62 -10.79 5.84 -10.06
CA ASP A 62 -10.39 4.49 -9.66
C ASP A 62 -8.87 4.41 -9.46
N PRO A 63 -8.41 3.75 -8.37
CA PRO A 63 -6.98 3.53 -8.15
C PRO A 63 -6.41 2.60 -9.24
N LEU A 64 -5.22 2.92 -9.74
CA LEU A 64 -4.48 2.06 -10.64
C LEU A 64 -3.95 0.81 -9.91
N ILE A 65 -3.43 1.02 -8.70
CA ILE A 65 -2.88 -0.01 -7.82
C ILE A 65 -3.55 0.12 -6.45
N THR A 66 -3.92 -1.01 -5.86
CA THR A 66 -4.46 -1.08 -4.49
C THR A 66 -3.58 -1.92 -3.59
N GLU A 67 -3.90 -1.91 -2.29
CA GLU A 67 -3.28 -2.71 -1.25
C GLU A 67 -3.22 -4.21 -1.62
N ALA A 68 -4.24 -4.71 -2.33
CA ALA A 68 -4.30 -6.12 -2.75
C ALA A 68 -3.23 -6.49 -3.80
N ASN A 69 -2.72 -5.52 -4.56
CA ASN A 69 -1.66 -5.73 -5.52
C ASN A 69 -0.26 -5.67 -4.91
N ILE A 70 -0.11 -5.16 -3.67
CA ILE A 70 1.18 -4.95 -3.03
C ILE A 70 1.57 -6.19 -2.25
N THR A 71 2.67 -6.83 -2.65
CA THR A 71 3.19 -8.07 -2.04
C THR A 71 4.27 -7.82 -0.99
N ASN A 72 4.98 -6.69 -1.10
CA ASN A 72 6.00 -6.28 -0.16
C ASN A 72 6.22 -4.77 -0.26
N ILE A 73 6.64 -4.16 0.84
CA ILE A 73 7.03 -2.75 0.92
C ILE A 73 8.44 -2.72 1.52
N GLN A 74 9.30 -1.86 1.00
CA GLN A 74 10.62 -1.59 1.56
C GLN A 74 10.81 -0.10 1.73
N LEU A 75 11.53 0.29 2.77
CA LEU A 75 12.07 1.63 2.90
C LEU A 75 13.51 1.62 2.35
N VAL A 76 13.77 2.42 1.32
CA VAL A 76 15.07 2.45 0.65
C VAL A 76 15.68 3.84 0.74
N LYS A 77 16.99 3.90 1.00
CA LYS A 77 17.77 5.14 0.94
C LYS A 77 18.43 5.25 -0.42
N VAL A 78 18.08 6.27 -1.19
CA VAL A 78 18.68 6.49 -2.52
C VAL A 78 19.99 7.27 -2.39
N GLN A 79 20.77 7.34 -3.46
CA GLN A 79 22.12 7.93 -3.43
C GLN A 79 22.17 9.38 -2.97
N SER A 80 21.09 10.15 -3.19
CA SER A 80 20.97 11.53 -2.71
C SER A 80 20.75 11.65 -1.19
N GLY A 81 20.62 10.53 -0.48
CA GLY A 81 20.40 10.48 0.96
C GLY A 81 18.94 10.53 1.38
N HIS A 82 18.00 10.75 0.44
CA HIS A 82 16.57 10.75 0.72
C HIS A 82 15.99 9.34 0.78
N MET A 83 15.01 9.15 1.66
CA MET A 83 14.24 7.90 1.75
C MET A 83 13.13 7.86 0.70
N ALA A 84 12.78 6.65 0.28
CA ALA A 84 11.65 6.36 -0.59
C ALA A 84 11.00 5.04 -0.19
N PHE A 85 9.70 4.93 -0.41
CA PHE A 85 9.04 3.63 -0.39
C PHE A 85 9.28 2.91 -1.70
N LEU A 86 9.58 1.61 -1.64
CA LEU A 86 9.63 0.70 -2.76
C LEU A 86 8.55 -0.37 -2.59
N PHE A 87 7.56 -0.33 -3.46
CA PHE A 87 6.45 -1.28 -3.50
C PHE A 87 6.74 -2.39 -4.51
N HIS A 88 6.59 -3.63 -4.07
CA HIS A 88 6.65 -4.81 -4.94
C HIS A 88 5.23 -5.24 -5.27
N LEU A 89 4.92 -5.29 -6.55
CA LEU A 89 3.59 -5.61 -7.03
C LEU A 89 3.47 -7.08 -7.42
N ASP A 90 2.27 -7.63 -7.29
CA ASP A 90 1.90 -8.90 -7.89
C ASP A 90 1.83 -8.79 -9.44
N GLU A 91 1.49 -9.89 -10.10
CA GLU A 91 1.42 -9.93 -11.56
C GLU A 91 0.34 -8.98 -12.14
N PHE A 92 -0.79 -8.82 -11.43
CA PHE A 92 -1.87 -7.93 -11.85
C PHE A 92 -1.45 -6.46 -11.76
N GLY A 93 -0.89 -6.05 -10.62
CA GLY A 93 -0.35 -4.72 -10.40
C GLY A 93 0.81 -4.40 -11.33
N THR A 94 1.70 -5.38 -11.57
CA THR A 94 2.83 -5.23 -12.52
C THR A 94 2.34 -4.94 -13.93
N ARG A 95 1.35 -5.69 -14.42
CA ARG A 95 0.76 -5.45 -15.75
C ARG A 95 0.02 -4.11 -15.83
N ALA A 96 -0.70 -3.73 -14.79
CA ALA A 96 -1.39 -2.45 -14.73
C ALA A 96 -0.39 -1.28 -14.76
N LEU A 97 0.66 -1.35 -13.95
CA LEU A 97 1.74 -0.37 -13.90
C LEU A 97 2.46 -0.27 -15.24
N TYR A 98 2.81 -1.40 -15.86
CA TYR A 98 3.45 -1.40 -17.17
C TYR A 98 2.60 -0.68 -18.23
N ARG A 99 1.31 -1.02 -18.34
CA ARG A 99 0.39 -0.38 -19.28
C ARG A 99 0.30 1.13 -19.06
N ALA A 100 0.14 1.56 -17.81
CA ALA A 100 0.07 2.99 -17.46
C ALA A 100 1.38 3.72 -17.74
N SER A 101 2.53 3.12 -17.41
CA SER A 101 3.86 3.72 -17.60
C SER A 101 4.19 4.00 -19.07
N VAL A 102 3.62 3.19 -19.99
CA VAL A 102 3.74 3.38 -21.44
C VAL A 102 2.68 4.37 -21.97
N ALA A 103 1.41 4.18 -21.61
CA ALA A 103 0.30 4.96 -22.18
C ALA A 103 0.18 6.38 -21.59
N ASP A 104 0.55 6.53 -20.33
CA ASP A 104 0.43 7.76 -19.54
C ASP A 104 1.83 8.28 -19.13
N ASN A 105 2.84 8.11 -19.99
CA ASN A 105 4.17 8.66 -19.77
C ASN A 105 4.13 10.19 -19.58
N GLY A 106 4.96 10.70 -18.67
CA GLY A 106 5.01 12.07 -18.20
C GLY A 106 3.97 12.42 -17.13
N ARG A 107 3.00 11.53 -16.84
CA ARG A 107 1.93 11.76 -15.85
C ARG A 107 2.35 11.37 -14.45
N MET A 108 1.64 11.92 -13.46
CA MET A 108 1.89 11.64 -12.05
C MET A 108 1.07 10.46 -11.55
N LEU A 109 1.72 9.55 -10.84
CA LEU A 109 1.10 8.61 -9.91
C LEU A 109 1.13 9.20 -8.50
N ILE A 110 -0.03 9.30 -7.87
CA ILE A 110 -0.20 9.88 -6.54
C ILE A 110 -0.38 8.74 -5.54
N LEU A 111 0.52 8.65 -4.57
CA LEU A 111 0.45 7.71 -3.45
C LEU A 111 -0.50 8.26 -2.40
N VAL A 112 -1.51 7.46 -2.08
CA VAL A 112 -2.52 7.77 -1.08
C VAL A 112 -2.49 6.68 -0.02
N VAL A 113 -2.30 7.08 1.24
CA VAL A 113 -2.38 6.19 2.39
C VAL A 113 -3.49 6.68 3.31
N ASN A 114 -4.46 5.81 3.64
CA ASN A 114 -5.61 6.15 4.49
C ASN A 114 -6.40 7.38 4.01
N GLY A 115 -6.44 7.61 2.70
CA GLY A 115 -7.11 8.76 2.08
C GLY A 115 -6.25 10.01 1.94
N ASN A 116 -5.08 10.04 2.58
CA ASN A 116 -4.16 11.17 2.55
C ASN A 116 -3.14 11.00 1.42
N ALA A 117 -3.00 12.04 0.58
CA ALA A 117 -2.03 12.02 -0.51
C ALA A 117 -0.66 12.47 0.05
N ILE A 118 0.30 11.55 0.09
CA ILE A 118 1.58 11.76 0.78
C ILE A 118 2.77 11.77 -0.18
N GLY A 119 2.57 11.40 -1.45
CA GLY A 119 3.65 11.34 -2.41
C GLY A 119 3.16 11.39 -3.85
N ALA A 120 4.04 11.82 -4.75
CA ALA A 120 3.78 11.88 -6.17
C ALA A 120 5.02 11.42 -6.94
N ARG A 121 4.82 10.54 -7.92
CA ARG A 121 5.87 9.99 -8.77
C ARG A 121 5.52 10.20 -10.22
N GLN A 122 6.40 10.83 -10.99
CA GLN A 122 6.23 10.89 -12.44
C GLN A 122 6.48 9.52 -13.08
N LEU A 123 5.68 9.18 -14.08
CA LEU A 123 5.92 8.06 -14.98
C LEU A 123 6.90 8.54 -16.06
N ASP A 124 8.15 8.14 -15.97
CA ASP A 124 9.26 8.64 -16.77
C ASP A 124 9.90 7.58 -17.69
N GLY A 125 9.24 6.44 -17.83
CA GLY A 125 9.65 5.35 -18.71
C GLY A 125 8.76 4.13 -18.51
N SER A 126 8.99 3.08 -19.30
CA SER A 126 8.28 1.82 -19.12
C SER A 126 8.76 1.11 -17.84
N ILE A 127 7.83 0.73 -16.96
CA ILE A 127 8.12 -0.01 -15.73
C ILE A 127 7.52 -1.41 -15.86
N SER A 128 8.34 -2.45 -15.95
CA SER A 128 7.90 -3.82 -16.27
C SER A 128 8.25 -4.86 -15.20
N ASP A 129 9.04 -4.49 -14.20
CA ASP A 129 9.58 -5.38 -13.17
C ASP A 129 8.72 -5.44 -11.89
N GLY A 130 7.58 -4.73 -11.89
CA GLY A 130 6.67 -4.69 -10.74
C GLY A 130 7.21 -3.90 -9.55
N ARG A 131 8.25 -3.07 -9.75
CA ARG A 131 8.88 -2.28 -8.70
C ARG A 131 8.49 -0.82 -8.85
N LEU A 132 7.70 -0.32 -7.90
CA LEU A 132 7.25 1.07 -7.88
C LEU A 132 7.90 1.79 -6.71
N TYR A 133 8.85 2.68 -6.98
CA TYR A 133 9.39 3.58 -5.94
C TYR A 133 8.63 4.91 -5.90
N THR A 134 8.41 5.47 -4.73
CA THR A 134 7.80 6.80 -4.59
C THR A 134 8.43 7.56 -3.44
N PHE A 135 8.78 8.82 -3.73
CA PHE A 135 9.16 9.79 -2.71
C PHE A 135 7.90 10.39 -2.07
N THR A 136 7.98 10.67 -0.79
CA THR A 136 6.90 11.29 -0.02
C THR A 136 7.32 12.66 0.51
N GLU A 137 6.34 13.44 0.93
CA GLU A 137 6.57 14.73 1.61
C GLU A 137 6.70 14.59 3.13
N LEU A 138 6.61 13.35 3.63
CA LEU A 138 6.85 12.99 5.01
C LEU A 138 8.33 13.12 5.37
N SER A 139 8.61 13.42 6.63
CA SER A 139 9.95 13.33 7.21
C SER A 139 10.42 11.87 7.30
N ASP A 140 11.74 11.65 7.38
CA ASP A 140 12.31 10.31 7.51
C ASP A 140 11.73 9.54 8.72
N GLU A 141 11.51 10.22 9.86
CA GLU A 141 10.92 9.62 11.07
C GLU A 141 9.47 9.20 10.85
N GLU A 142 8.66 10.04 10.19
CA GLU A 142 7.28 9.69 9.82
C GLU A 142 7.23 8.54 8.82
N MET A 143 8.18 8.49 7.87
CA MET A 143 8.30 7.39 6.91
C MET A 143 8.67 6.08 7.57
N GLU A 144 9.63 6.09 8.51
CA GLU A 144 10.02 4.91 9.28
C GLU A 144 8.86 4.34 10.08
N LYS A 145 8.13 5.21 10.80
CA LYS A 145 6.94 4.80 11.56
C LYS A 145 5.86 4.23 10.64
N LEU A 146 5.55 4.92 9.55
CA LEU A 146 4.53 4.45 8.60
C LEU A 146 4.95 3.13 7.94
N TYR A 147 6.25 2.96 7.65
CA TYR A 147 6.77 1.71 7.10
C TYR A 147 6.48 0.51 8.01
N GLU A 148 6.73 0.63 9.31
CA GLU A 148 6.43 -0.43 10.28
C GLU A 148 4.95 -0.82 10.25
N GLU A 149 4.05 0.17 10.27
CA GLU A 149 2.60 -0.05 10.21
C GLU A 149 2.16 -0.70 8.89
N LEU A 150 2.77 -0.32 7.76
CA LEU A 150 2.42 -0.81 6.44
C LEU A 150 2.94 -2.23 6.15
N VAL A 151 4.04 -2.65 6.76
CA VAL A 151 4.58 -4.02 6.61
C VAL A 151 3.60 -5.04 7.20
N ASP A 152 3.16 -4.81 8.43
CA ASP A 152 2.20 -5.69 9.11
C ASP A 152 0.86 -5.71 8.37
N ASN A 153 0.38 -4.53 7.96
CA ASN A 153 -0.82 -4.41 7.15
C ASN A 153 -0.73 -5.17 5.82
N THR A 154 0.41 -5.11 5.14
CA THR A 154 0.60 -5.83 3.87
C THR A 154 0.51 -7.34 4.08
N ALA A 155 1.09 -7.86 5.15
CA ALA A 155 0.99 -9.28 5.49
C ALA A 155 -0.47 -9.70 5.72
N ALA A 156 -1.24 -8.89 6.47
CA ALA A 156 -2.66 -9.12 6.71
C ALA A 156 -3.49 -9.12 5.41
N VAL A 157 -3.27 -8.15 4.52
CA VAL A 157 -3.95 -8.07 3.23
C VAL A 157 -3.66 -9.31 2.37
N GLN A 158 -2.41 -9.77 2.34
CA GLN A 158 -2.03 -10.94 1.55
C GLN A 158 -2.57 -12.25 2.14
N GLU A 159 -2.72 -12.36 3.45
CA GLU A 159 -3.41 -13.48 4.10
C GLU A 159 -4.89 -13.51 3.70
N LEU A 160 -5.60 -12.38 3.81
CA LEU A 160 -7.00 -12.28 3.40
C LEU A 160 -7.19 -12.61 1.92
N LYS A 161 -6.34 -12.08 1.05
CA LYS A 161 -6.38 -12.36 -0.40
C LYS A 161 -6.28 -13.86 -0.69
N ARG A 162 -5.37 -14.57 0.01
CA ARG A 162 -5.21 -16.02 -0.14
C ARG A 162 -6.43 -16.82 0.32
N HIS A 163 -7.10 -16.41 1.40
CA HIS A 163 -8.31 -17.09 1.90
C HIS A 163 -9.55 -16.83 1.06
N HIS A 164 -9.67 -15.64 0.47
CA HIS A 164 -10.87 -15.23 -0.27
C HIS A 164 -10.77 -15.43 -1.79
N GLY A 165 -9.64 -15.92 -2.31
CA GLY A 165 -9.52 -16.37 -3.70
C GLY A 165 -9.64 -15.25 -4.74
N TYR A 166 -8.99 -14.11 -4.48
CA TYR A 166 -8.89 -12.98 -5.43
C TYR A 166 -7.64 -13.10 -6.31
#